data_AF-A0A137P0D9-F1
#
_entry.id   AF-A0A137P0D9-F1
#
_cell.length_a   1.000
_cell.length_b   1.000
_cell.length_c   1.000
_cell.angle_alpha   90.00
_cell.angle_beta   90.00
_cell.angle_gamma   90.00
#
_symmetry.space_group_name_H-M   'P 1'
#
loop_
_entity.id
_entity.type
_entity.pdbx_description
1 polymer ?
#
loop_
_entity_poly.entity_id
_entity_poly.type
_entity_poly.pdbx_seq_one_letter_code
_entity_poly.pdbx_strand_id
1 'polypeptide(L)'
;MEPISKYLTNLKDFEFYNPIYTGPSYIYHFTQPIKIKKLKLASSLDSSTWLSSLLKNCPELEEFNYSPPSGFIDSNLALTFDKPAKIKKLTIDCQDLNRSTLDSILLNCPHLKELDIIFPNEWKPYSDIVLQRCTNLEHLTLHSRYSLPSQEEYNSLKFLSTSSFKNTLISLTLNNLNFCCSANSLHLKDYSNLKFVKLQIPNRGYGKWGSVAPFNEDFWSGYLRSSYLNSDYDGYKLTKL
;
A
#
# COMPACT_ATOMS: atom_id res chain seq x y z
N MET A 1 -33.11 3.27 14.10
CA MET A 1 -32.72 3.05 12.69
C MET A 1 -32.22 1.62 12.59
N GLU A 2 -32.72 0.81 11.66
CA GLU A 2 -32.22 -0.56 11.53
C GLU A 2 -30.80 -0.57 10.94
N PRO A 3 -29.90 -1.47 11.39
CA PRO A 3 -28.54 -1.51 10.88
C PRO A 3 -28.52 -2.06 9.44
N ILE A 4 -27.81 -1.35 8.56
CA ILE A 4 -27.68 -1.71 7.14
C ILE A 4 -27.15 -3.13 6.93
N SER A 5 -26.34 -3.63 7.88
CA SER A 5 -25.79 -4.99 7.87
C SER A 5 -26.85 -6.10 7.73
N LYS A 6 -28.10 -5.87 8.16
CA LYS A 6 -29.23 -6.80 7.96
C LYS A 6 -29.50 -7.10 6.49
N TYR A 7 -29.23 -6.15 5.60
CA TYR A 7 -29.56 -6.22 4.18
C TYR A 7 -28.38 -6.69 3.31
N LEU A 8 -27.16 -6.76 3.89
CA LEU A 8 -25.91 -7.02 3.15
C LEU A 8 -25.43 -8.48 3.25
N THR A 9 -26.29 -9.44 3.60
CA THR A 9 -25.90 -10.80 3.99
C THR A 9 -25.18 -11.64 2.92
N ASN A 10 -25.36 -11.31 1.64
CA ASN A 10 -24.73 -12.02 0.51
C ASN A 10 -23.67 -11.17 -0.22
N LEU A 11 -23.35 -9.98 0.29
CA LEU A 11 -22.41 -9.08 -0.36
C LEU A 11 -20.98 -9.61 -0.22
N LYS A 12 -20.29 -9.77 -1.36
CA LYS A 12 -18.87 -10.18 -1.40
C LYS A 12 -17.93 -9.00 -1.53
N ASP A 13 -18.35 -7.98 -2.27
CA ASP A 13 -17.54 -6.81 -2.56
C ASP A 13 -18.31 -5.58 -2.08
N PHE A 14 -17.68 -4.79 -1.22
CA PHE A 14 -18.29 -3.59 -0.65
C PHE A 14 -17.35 -2.40 -0.84
N GLU A 15 -17.88 -1.34 -1.42
CA GLU A 15 -17.19 -0.06 -1.53
C GLU A 15 -17.97 0.99 -0.75
N PHE A 16 -17.29 1.67 0.16
CA PHE A 16 -17.84 2.76 0.94
C PHE A 16 -17.06 4.03 0.64
N TYR A 17 -17.76 5.01 0.09
CA TYR A 17 -17.25 6.34 -0.20
C TYR A 17 -18.02 7.35 0.64
N ASN A 18 -17.32 8.03 1.55
CA ASN A 18 -17.90 9.10 2.33
C ASN A 18 -17.16 10.41 2.01
N PRO A 19 -17.73 11.24 1.12
CA PRO A 19 -17.18 12.56 0.90
C PRO A 19 -17.43 13.39 2.15
N ILE A 20 -16.33 13.87 2.72
CA ILE A 20 -16.08 14.90 3.76
C ILE A 20 -17.22 15.86 4.15
N TYR A 21 -18.21 16.09 3.30
CA TYR A 21 -19.23 17.13 3.43
C TYR A 21 -20.56 16.69 4.04
N THR A 22 -20.73 15.42 4.41
CA THR A 22 -21.98 15.02 5.06
C THR A 22 -21.93 15.39 6.54
N GLY A 23 -22.98 16.07 7.02
CA GLY A 23 -23.15 16.48 8.42
C GLY A 23 -23.13 15.32 9.44
N PRO A 24 -23.68 15.52 10.66
CA PRO A 24 -23.36 14.74 11.86
C PRO A 24 -23.17 13.24 11.59
N SER A 25 -22.01 12.74 12.02
CA SER A 25 -21.48 11.39 11.81
C SER A 25 -22.54 10.29 11.83
N TYR A 26 -22.94 9.82 10.65
CA TYR A 26 -23.68 8.57 10.55
C TYR A 26 -22.75 7.44 10.96
N ILE A 27 -22.88 6.98 12.20
CA ILE A 27 -22.12 5.84 12.70
C ILE A 27 -22.78 4.58 12.14
N TYR A 28 -22.14 4.00 11.13
CA TYR A 28 -22.55 2.70 10.60
C TYR A 28 -22.07 1.60 11.56
N HIS A 29 -23.02 0.90 12.18
CA HIS A 29 -22.72 -0.25 13.02
C HIS A 29 -23.00 -1.55 12.28
N PHE A 30 -21.98 -2.40 12.25
CA PHE A 30 -22.09 -3.77 11.80
C PHE A 30 -22.36 -4.63 13.04
N THR A 31 -23.56 -5.19 13.13
CA THR A 31 -24.01 -5.96 14.30
C THR A 31 -23.99 -7.46 14.07
N GLN A 32 -23.78 -7.89 12.84
CA GLN A 32 -23.75 -9.30 12.46
C GLN A 32 -22.61 -9.58 11.47
N PRO A 33 -22.06 -10.79 11.45
CA PRO A 33 -21.05 -11.19 10.48
C PRO A 33 -21.57 -11.04 9.04
N ILE A 34 -20.73 -10.50 8.16
CA ILE A 34 -21.00 -10.36 6.74
C ILE A 34 -19.94 -11.13 5.95
N LYS A 35 -20.35 -11.71 4.81
CA LYS A 35 -19.50 -12.49 3.91
C LYS A 35 -18.70 -11.63 2.92
N ILE A 36 -18.35 -10.40 3.33
CA ILE A 36 -17.52 -9.51 2.51
C ILE A 36 -16.10 -10.10 2.44
N LYS A 37 -15.62 -10.25 1.23
CA LYS A 37 -14.26 -10.69 0.88
C LYS A 37 -13.39 -9.53 0.41
N LYS A 38 -14.00 -8.51 -0.20
CA LYS A 38 -13.30 -7.32 -0.70
C LYS A 38 -13.95 -6.06 -0.14
N LEU A 39 -13.16 -5.25 0.53
CA LEU A 39 -13.59 -3.99 1.10
C LEU A 39 -12.75 -2.86 0.53
N LYS A 40 -13.40 -1.86 -0.07
CA LYS A 40 -12.78 -0.60 -0.45
C LYS A 40 -13.38 0.53 0.36
N LEU A 41 -12.52 1.32 0.98
CA LEU A 41 -12.88 2.38 1.88
C LEU A 41 -12.21 3.68 1.47
N ALA A 42 -13.02 4.66 1.11
CA ALA A 42 -12.62 6.02 0.83
C ALA A 42 -13.42 6.98 1.73
N SER A 43 -13.03 6.99 3.00
CA SER A 43 -13.61 7.83 4.06
C SER A 43 -12.49 8.21 5.02
N SER A 44 -12.66 9.35 5.69
CA SER A 44 -11.88 9.63 6.90
C SER A 44 -12.20 8.59 7.99
N LEU A 45 -11.23 8.31 8.84
CA LEU A 45 -11.34 7.33 9.94
C LEU A 45 -11.61 8.00 11.28
N ASP A 46 -12.49 9.00 11.29
CA ASP A 46 -12.75 9.87 12.45
C ASP A 46 -13.30 9.11 13.67
N SER A 47 -13.77 7.86 13.50
CA SER A 47 -14.00 6.96 14.62
C SER A 47 -13.41 5.58 14.40
N SER A 48 -12.40 5.23 15.21
CA SER A 48 -11.82 3.88 15.24
C SER A 48 -12.86 2.80 15.54
N THR A 49 -13.98 3.17 16.15
CA THR A 49 -15.07 2.27 16.55
C THR A 49 -15.80 1.68 15.35
N TRP A 50 -16.08 2.46 14.31
CA TRP A 50 -16.82 1.98 13.15
C TRP A 50 -15.97 1.00 12.33
N LEU A 51 -14.70 1.32 12.07
CA LEU A 51 -13.81 0.46 11.30
C LEU A 51 -13.48 -0.81 12.08
N SER A 52 -13.24 -0.72 13.40
CA SER A 52 -13.04 -1.90 14.25
C SER A 52 -14.29 -2.80 14.25
N SER A 53 -15.50 -2.22 14.34
CA SER A 53 -16.76 -2.95 14.23
C SER A 53 -16.90 -3.64 12.86
N LEU A 54 -16.55 -2.95 11.78
CA LEU A 54 -16.62 -3.53 10.44
C LEU A 54 -15.65 -4.71 10.31
N LEU A 55 -14.38 -4.52 10.66
CA LEU A 55 -13.34 -5.55 10.53
C LEU A 55 -13.62 -6.77 11.42
N LYS A 56 -14.14 -6.55 12.64
CA LYS A 56 -14.61 -7.61 13.54
C LYS A 56 -15.73 -8.46 12.93
N ASN A 57 -16.62 -7.84 12.15
CA ASN A 57 -17.76 -8.51 11.53
C ASN A 57 -17.48 -9.00 10.10
N CYS A 58 -16.26 -8.86 9.57
CA CYS A 58 -15.88 -9.37 8.24
C CYS A 58 -14.80 -10.47 8.35
N PRO A 59 -15.11 -11.64 8.93
CA PRO A 59 -14.12 -12.70 9.18
C PRO A 59 -13.61 -13.40 7.91
N GLU A 60 -14.25 -13.14 6.77
CA GLU A 60 -13.85 -13.65 5.44
C GLU A 60 -13.13 -12.59 4.60
N LEU A 61 -12.77 -11.44 5.16
CA LEU A 61 -12.11 -10.36 4.42
C LEU A 61 -10.73 -10.81 3.93
N GLU A 62 -10.54 -10.82 2.61
CA GLU A 62 -9.30 -11.22 1.93
C GLU A 62 -8.59 -10.04 1.27
N GLU A 63 -9.34 -9.01 0.85
CA GLU A 63 -8.80 -7.79 0.24
C GLU A 63 -9.33 -6.55 0.95
N PHE A 64 -8.42 -5.69 1.41
CA PHE A 64 -8.76 -4.43 2.04
C PHE A 64 -8.05 -3.27 1.34
N ASN A 65 -8.79 -2.28 0.88
CA ASN A 65 -8.27 -1.05 0.29
C ASN A 65 -8.74 0.12 1.14
N TYR A 66 -7.79 0.86 1.70
CA TYR A 66 -8.03 2.09 2.44
C TYR A 66 -7.32 3.26 1.75
N SER A 67 -8.12 4.19 1.23
CA SER A 67 -7.67 5.38 0.51
C SER A 67 -8.47 6.59 1.00
N PRO A 68 -8.07 7.26 2.10
CA PRO A 68 -8.80 8.39 2.64
C PRO A 68 -8.85 9.56 1.65
N PRO A 69 -9.90 10.38 1.71
CA PRO A 69 -9.91 11.67 1.04
C PRO A 69 -8.72 12.54 1.47
N SER A 70 -8.08 13.23 0.52
CA SER A 70 -6.93 14.08 0.84
C SER A 70 -7.28 15.21 1.81
N GLY A 71 -6.37 15.51 2.75
CA GLY A 71 -6.44 16.70 3.60
C GLY A 71 -6.90 16.45 5.04
N PHE A 72 -6.98 15.19 5.48
CA PHE A 72 -7.43 14.79 6.81
C PHE A 72 -6.29 14.29 7.66
N ILE A 73 -5.61 15.18 8.36
CA ILE A 73 -4.65 14.76 9.38
C ILE A 73 -5.46 14.41 10.62
N ASP A 74 -5.82 13.14 10.86
CA ASP A 74 -6.46 12.84 12.15
C ASP A 74 -6.27 11.45 12.76
N SER A 75 -6.09 11.54 14.08
CA SER A 75 -6.27 10.62 15.20
C SER A 75 -5.50 9.30 15.27
N ASN A 76 -5.06 9.00 16.51
CA ASN A 76 -4.47 7.73 16.89
C ASN A 76 -5.52 6.60 16.76
N LEU A 77 -5.62 6.04 15.56
CA LEU A 77 -6.49 4.92 15.24
C LEU A 77 -5.94 3.60 15.78
N ALA A 78 -6.28 3.29 17.02
CA ALA A 78 -6.13 1.94 17.53
C ALA A 78 -7.20 1.04 16.89
N LEU A 79 -6.83 0.35 15.80
CA LEU A 79 -7.66 -0.72 15.27
C LEU A 79 -7.49 -1.97 16.12
N THR A 80 -8.61 -2.50 16.57
CA THR A 80 -8.66 -3.73 17.36
C THR A 80 -9.28 -4.83 16.52
N PHE A 81 -8.53 -5.91 16.34
CA PHE A 81 -9.01 -7.13 15.72
C PHE A 81 -9.15 -8.18 16.82
N ASP A 82 -10.32 -8.80 16.94
CA ASP A 82 -10.51 -9.92 17.89
C ASP A 82 -9.68 -11.15 17.50
N LYS A 83 -9.38 -11.29 16.21
CA LYS A 83 -8.63 -12.40 15.61
C LYS A 83 -7.80 -11.88 14.44
N PRO A 84 -6.66 -12.51 14.13
CA PRO A 84 -5.92 -12.16 12.92
C PRO A 84 -6.80 -12.25 11.68
N ALA A 85 -6.72 -11.23 10.82
CA ALA A 85 -7.50 -11.14 9.61
C ALA A 85 -6.99 -12.11 8.53
N LYS A 86 -7.88 -12.55 7.64
CA LYS A 86 -7.54 -13.37 6.47
C LYS A 86 -7.09 -12.53 5.26
N ILE A 87 -6.75 -11.27 5.51
CA ILE A 87 -6.35 -10.32 4.47
C ILE A 87 -5.07 -10.82 3.81
N LYS A 88 -5.14 -11.04 2.49
CA LYS A 88 -4.05 -11.42 1.61
C LYS A 88 -3.57 -10.24 0.78
N LYS A 89 -4.45 -9.27 0.52
CA LYS A 89 -4.16 -8.05 -0.25
C LYS A 89 -4.56 -6.81 0.53
N LEU A 90 -3.60 -5.93 0.75
CA LEU A 90 -3.80 -4.65 1.43
C LEU A 90 -3.34 -3.52 0.51
N THR A 91 -4.24 -2.58 0.22
CA THR A 91 -3.89 -1.27 -0.31
C THR A 91 -4.11 -0.26 0.80
N ILE A 92 -3.10 0.54 1.14
CA ILE A 92 -3.19 1.48 2.24
C ILE A 92 -2.45 2.78 1.93
N ASP A 93 -3.15 3.88 2.13
CA ASP A 93 -2.54 5.19 2.13
C ASP A 93 -2.21 5.63 3.55
N CYS A 94 -0.93 5.90 3.80
CA CYS A 94 -0.42 6.24 5.12
C CYS A 94 -0.26 7.75 5.33
N GLN A 95 -0.77 8.61 4.44
CA GLN A 95 -0.72 10.07 4.65
C GLN A 95 -1.33 10.49 5.99
N ASP A 96 -2.46 9.88 6.30
CA ASP A 96 -3.33 10.26 7.41
C ASP A 96 -3.32 9.20 8.53
N LEU A 97 -2.43 8.21 8.41
CA LEU A 97 -2.24 7.18 9.42
C LEU A 97 -0.97 7.48 10.18
N ASN A 98 -1.03 7.40 11.51
CA ASN A 98 0.19 7.38 12.30
C ASN A 98 0.88 6.00 12.19
N ARG A 99 2.09 5.92 12.75
CA ARG A 99 2.92 4.71 12.76
C ARG A 99 2.30 3.56 13.57
N SER A 100 1.69 3.83 14.72
CA SER A 100 1.11 2.78 15.58
C SER A 100 -0.14 2.15 14.97
N THR A 101 -0.93 2.91 14.23
CA THR A 101 -2.07 2.44 13.45
C THR A 101 -1.60 1.50 12.35
N LEU A 102 -0.60 1.89 11.55
CA LEU A 102 -0.04 1.00 10.53
C LEU A 102 0.50 -0.29 11.17
N ASP A 103 1.26 -0.18 12.26
CA ASP A 103 1.82 -1.34 12.95
C ASP A 103 0.72 -2.30 13.42
N SER A 104 -0.36 -1.77 14.02
CA SER A 104 -1.51 -2.58 14.44
C SER A 104 -2.19 -3.26 13.25
N ILE A 105 -2.37 -2.55 12.12
CA ILE A 105 -2.97 -3.15 10.91
C ILE A 105 -2.13 -4.32 10.42
N LEU A 106 -0.82 -4.11 10.23
CA LEU A 106 0.05 -5.13 9.66
C LEU A 106 0.26 -6.31 10.62
N LEU A 107 0.33 -6.05 11.94
CA LEU A 107 0.39 -7.10 12.96
C LEU A 107 -0.81 -8.05 12.89
N ASN A 108 -1.99 -7.53 12.54
CA ASN A 108 -3.22 -8.30 12.42
C ASN A 108 -3.44 -8.92 11.03
N CYS A 109 -2.50 -8.77 10.09
CA CYS A 109 -2.57 -9.33 8.74
C CYS A 109 -1.44 -10.37 8.48
N PRO A 110 -1.34 -11.48 9.24
CA PRO A 110 -0.24 -12.43 9.10
C PRO A 110 -0.22 -13.21 7.78
N HIS A 111 -1.33 -13.17 7.03
CA HIS A 111 -1.48 -13.84 5.73
C HIS A 111 -1.25 -12.90 4.54
N LEU A 112 -0.74 -11.69 4.78
CA LEU A 112 -0.55 -10.68 3.75
C LEU A 112 0.50 -11.13 2.71
N LYS A 113 0.07 -11.15 1.45
CA LYS A 113 0.90 -11.51 0.28
C LYS A 113 1.11 -10.35 -0.68
N GLU A 114 0.13 -9.45 -0.77
CA GLU A 114 0.17 -8.27 -1.63
C GLU A 114 0.00 -7.02 -0.77
N LEU A 115 0.99 -6.13 -0.81
CA LEU A 115 0.94 -4.83 -0.15
C LEU A 115 1.15 -3.74 -1.18
N ASP A 116 0.20 -2.82 -1.24
CA ASP A 116 0.27 -1.59 -2.00
C ASP A 116 0.20 -0.42 -1.00
N ILE A 117 1.33 0.25 -0.78
CA ILE A 117 1.46 1.28 0.26
C ILE A 117 1.87 2.63 -0.32
N ILE A 118 1.14 3.66 0.08
CA ILE A 118 1.45 5.05 -0.22
C ILE A 118 2.06 5.67 1.03
N PHE A 119 3.36 5.97 0.99
CA PHE A 119 4.06 6.53 2.15
C PHE A 119 3.79 8.04 2.31
N PRO A 120 3.75 8.53 3.56
CA PRO A 120 3.81 9.96 3.84
C PRO A 120 5.23 10.49 3.59
N ASN A 121 5.43 11.80 3.77
CA ASN A 121 6.74 12.45 3.65
C ASN A 121 7.80 11.81 4.55
N GLU A 122 7.44 11.48 5.79
CA GLU A 122 8.30 10.75 6.74
C GLU A 122 8.23 9.24 6.52
N TRP A 123 8.69 8.77 5.37
CA TRP A 123 8.48 7.37 4.96
C TRP A 123 9.25 6.32 5.79
N LYS A 124 10.46 6.63 6.28
CA LYS A 124 11.38 5.62 6.88
C LYS A 124 10.75 4.83 8.03
N PRO A 125 10.09 5.47 9.00
CA PRO A 125 9.48 4.73 10.11
C PRO A 125 8.34 3.83 9.66
N TYR A 126 7.63 4.18 8.57
CA TYR A 126 6.58 3.32 8.00
C TYR A 126 7.19 2.15 7.24
N SER A 127 8.30 2.36 6.52
CA SER A 127 9.01 1.24 5.88
C SER A 127 9.57 0.26 6.89
N ASP A 128 10.12 0.72 8.03
CA ASP A 128 10.63 -0.17 9.07
C ASP A 128 9.55 -1.11 9.60
N ILE A 129 8.34 -0.59 9.80
CA ILE A 129 7.16 -1.37 10.19
C ILE A 129 6.83 -2.44 9.12
N VAL A 130 6.82 -2.06 7.84
CA VAL A 130 6.59 -3.01 6.73
C VAL A 130 7.65 -4.11 6.70
N LEU A 131 8.93 -3.76 6.83
CA LEU A 131 10.05 -4.71 6.82
C LEU A 131 9.96 -5.71 7.98
N GLN A 132 9.51 -5.25 9.14
CA GLN A 132 9.37 -6.06 10.35
C GLN A 132 8.13 -6.97 10.33
N ARG A 133 6.99 -6.49 9.82
CA ARG A 133 5.69 -7.19 9.95
C ARG A 133 5.37 -8.11 8.77
N CYS A 134 5.76 -7.76 7.55
CA CYS A 134 5.29 -8.43 6.34
C CYS A 134 6.18 -9.60 5.92
N THR A 135 6.29 -10.68 6.71
CA THR A 135 7.28 -11.76 6.46
C THR A 135 7.02 -12.63 5.22
N ASN A 136 5.77 -12.72 4.75
CA ASN A 136 5.36 -13.60 3.65
C ASN A 136 4.98 -12.86 2.37
N LEU A 137 5.47 -11.63 2.21
CA LEU A 137 5.06 -10.77 1.10
C LEU A 137 5.58 -11.27 -0.25
N GLU A 138 4.67 -11.46 -1.21
CA GLU A 138 4.96 -11.89 -2.58
C GLU A 138 4.99 -10.70 -3.55
N HIS A 139 4.15 -9.69 -3.31
CA HIS A 139 4.06 -8.51 -4.16
C HIS A 139 4.08 -7.24 -3.31
N LEU A 140 5.03 -6.35 -3.60
CA LEU A 140 5.14 -5.05 -2.95
C LEU A 140 5.03 -3.93 -3.98
N THR A 141 4.11 -3.01 -3.75
CA THR A 141 4.00 -1.75 -4.49
C THR A 141 4.26 -0.60 -3.53
N LEU A 142 5.25 0.22 -3.84
CA LEU A 142 5.63 1.38 -3.06
C LEU A 142 5.31 2.64 -3.84
N HIS A 143 4.48 3.50 -3.28
CA HIS A 143 4.24 4.83 -3.84
C HIS A 143 4.84 5.89 -2.96
N SER A 144 5.29 6.94 -3.62
CA SER A 144 5.59 8.21 -2.99
C SER A 144 4.61 9.26 -3.48
N ARG A 145 3.96 10.03 -2.61
CA ARG A 145 3.09 11.14 -3.06
C ARG A 145 3.89 12.35 -3.53
N TYR A 146 5.02 12.62 -2.89
CA TYR A 146 5.83 13.81 -3.09
C TYR A 146 7.29 13.45 -3.35
N SER A 147 8.11 14.39 -3.80
CA SER A 147 9.57 14.19 -3.76
C SER A 147 10.00 14.03 -2.30
N LEU A 148 10.33 12.81 -1.88
CA LEU A 148 10.71 12.54 -0.49
C LEU A 148 11.97 13.32 -0.12
N PRO A 149 12.00 13.98 1.06
CA PRO A 149 13.26 14.45 1.64
C PRO A 149 14.18 13.23 1.88
N SER A 150 15.49 13.36 1.63
CA SER A 150 16.46 12.24 1.62
C SER A 150 16.19 11.17 0.57
N GLN A 151 15.88 11.61 -0.66
CA GLN A 151 15.55 10.75 -1.79
C GLN A 151 16.61 9.69 -2.08
N GLU A 152 17.89 9.92 -1.77
CA GLU A 152 18.97 8.98 -2.05
C GLU A 152 18.77 7.62 -1.38
N GLU A 153 18.42 7.56 -0.09
CA GLU A 153 18.27 6.29 0.61
C GLU A 153 17.05 5.52 0.09
N TYR A 154 15.93 6.21 -0.08
CA TYR A 154 14.72 5.62 -0.63
C TYR A 154 14.96 5.11 -2.05
N ASN A 155 15.55 5.95 -2.90
CA ASN A 155 15.84 5.61 -4.28
C ASN A 155 16.86 4.48 -4.35
N SER A 156 17.86 4.44 -3.47
CA SER A 156 18.84 3.34 -3.42
C SER A 156 18.21 2.00 -3.06
N LEU A 157 17.00 1.98 -2.51
CA LEU A 157 16.35 0.77 -1.98
C LEU A 157 17.16 0.09 -0.86
N LYS A 158 18.11 0.79 -0.23
CA LYS A 158 18.97 0.22 0.81
C LYS A 158 18.17 -0.37 1.97
N PHE A 159 17.04 0.25 2.33
CA PHE A 159 16.15 -0.25 3.38
C PHE A 159 15.58 -1.65 3.08
N LEU A 160 15.45 -2.04 1.81
CA LEU A 160 14.99 -3.37 1.43
C LEU A 160 16.01 -4.47 1.76
N SER A 161 17.29 -4.14 2.00
CA SER A 161 18.31 -5.16 2.32
C SER A 161 18.06 -5.91 3.63
N THR A 162 17.29 -5.34 4.55
CA THR A 162 16.95 -5.92 5.86
C THR A 162 15.56 -6.56 5.90
N SER A 163 14.88 -6.68 4.75
CA SER A 163 13.51 -7.20 4.73
C SER A 163 13.42 -8.67 5.14
N SER A 164 12.37 -8.98 5.89
CA SER A 164 12.04 -10.36 6.26
C SER A 164 11.48 -11.18 5.10
N PHE A 165 10.95 -10.52 4.06
CA PHE A 165 10.31 -11.12 2.90
C PHE A 165 11.21 -11.28 1.66
N LYS A 166 12.53 -11.13 1.81
CA LYS A 166 13.48 -11.27 0.68
C LYS A 166 13.36 -12.58 -0.09
N ASN A 167 13.02 -13.66 0.62
CA ASN A 167 12.88 -15.00 0.04
C ASN A 167 11.47 -15.27 -0.49
N THR A 168 10.50 -14.41 -0.26
CA THR A 168 9.10 -14.60 -0.68
C THR A 168 8.68 -13.62 -1.77
N LEU A 169 9.34 -12.46 -1.86
CA LEU A 169 9.01 -11.42 -2.83
C LEU A 169 9.25 -11.89 -4.27
N ILE A 170 8.18 -11.90 -5.05
CA ILE A 170 8.15 -12.25 -6.48
C ILE A 170 8.20 -10.99 -7.34
N SER A 171 7.56 -9.91 -6.89
CA SER A 171 7.57 -8.65 -7.63
C SER A 171 7.66 -7.41 -6.76
N LEU A 172 8.42 -6.43 -7.25
CA LEU A 172 8.51 -5.10 -6.68
C LEU A 172 8.01 -4.07 -7.71
N THR A 173 7.07 -3.24 -7.32
CA THR A 173 6.60 -2.12 -8.12
C THR A 173 6.90 -0.84 -7.37
N LEU A 174 7.47 0.12 -8.08
CA LEU A 174 7.90 1.37 -7.50
C LEU A 174 7.31 2.53 -8.29
N ASN A 175 6.44 3.30 -7.63
CA ASN A 175 5.57 4.27 -8.25
C ASN A 175 5.88 5.70 -7.82
N ASN A 176 5.82 6.60 -8.80
CA ASN A 176 6.04 8.05 -8.61
C ASN A 176 7.40 8.38 -7.99
N LEU A 177 8.43 7.69 -8.48
CA LEU A 177 9.78 7.81 -7.96
C LEU A 177 10.71 8.19 -9.09
N ASN A 178 11.45 9.28 -8.86
CA ASN A 178 12.43 9.78 -9.82
C ASN A 178 13.69 8.91 -9.74
N PHE A 179 13.62 7.72 -10.32
CA PHE A 179 14.65 6.68 -10.20
C PHE A 179 15.90 6.88 -11.02
N CYS A 180 15.87 7.86 -11.90
CA CYS A 180 16.81 7.98 -13.00
C CYS A 180 18.28 8.09 -12.55
N CYS A 181 18.57 8.35 -11.27
CA CYS A 181 19.95 8.56 -10.80
C CYS A 181 20.40 7.68 -9.63
N SER A 182 19.55 6.87 -8.98
CA SER A 182 19.97 6.22 -7.70
C SER A 182 19.42 4.83 -7.41
N ALA A 183 18.34 4.39 -8.06
CA ALA A 183 17.92 3.00 -7.88
C ALA A 183 18.86 2.05 -8.61
N ASN A 184 19.35 1.08 -7.84
CA ASN A 184 20.20 0.02 -8.33
C ASN A 184 19.76 -1.32 -7.75
N SER A 185 20.11 -2.37 -8.47
CA SER A 185 19.79 -3.75 -8.17
C SER A 185 20.66 -4.35 -7.07
N LEU A 186 21.69 -3.65 -6.57
CA LEU A 186 22.65 -4.19 -5.59
C LEU A 186 21.95 -4.67 -4.32
N HIS A 187 20.94 -3.94 -3.87
CA HIS A 187 20.15 -4.27 -2.68
C HIS A 187 19.07 -5.33 -2.92
N LEU A 188 18.88 -5.75 -4.18
CA LEU A 188 17.92 -6.77 -4.60
C LEU A 188 18.59 -8.09 -5.00
N LYS A 189 19.93 -8.18 -4.94
CA LYS A 189 20.68 -9.38 -5.33
C LYS A 189 20.28 -10.61 -4.51
N ASP A 190 20.01 -10.42 -3.21
CA ASP A 190 19.69 -11.48 -2.26
C ASP A 190 18.21 -11.92 -2.34
N TYR A 191 17.42 -11.30 -3.21
CA TYR A 191 16.02 -11.67 -3.44
C TYR A 191 15.96 -12.78 -4.47
N SER A 192 16.08 -14.04 -4.01
CA SER A 192 16.15 -15.22 -4.87
C SER A 192 14.90 -15.44 -5.73
N ASN A 193 13.72 -15.11 -5.19
CA ASN A 193 12.43 -15.30 -5.86
C ASN A 193 11.93 -14.10 -6.66
N LEU A 194 12.62 -12.96 -6.60
CA LEU A 194 12.22 -11.75 -7.31
C LEU A 194 12.38 -11.94 -8.81
N LYS A 195 11.26 -11.92 -9.54
CA LYS A 195 11.21 -12.13 -11.00
C LYS A 195 11.20 -10.82 -11.77
N PHE A 196 10.51 -9.81 -11.25
CA PHE A 196 10.43 -8.53 -11.94
C PHE A 196 10.36 -7.33 -11.01
N VAL A 197 10.96 -6.25 -11.47
CA VAL A 197 10.85 -4.91 -10.90
C VAL A 197 10.16 -4.00 -11.90
N LYS A 198 9.09 -3.32 -11.47
CA LYS A 198 8.40 -2.32 -12.27
C LYS A 198 8.75 -0.93 -11.74
N LEU A 199 9.25 -0.09 -12.62
CA LEU A 199 9.48 1.33 -12.35
C LEU A 199 8.37 2.09 -13.08
N GLN A 200 7.48 2.75 -12.34
CA GLN A 200 6.41 3.59 -12.91
C GLN A 200 6.76 5.05 -12.77
N ILE A 201 6.86 5.70 -13.92
CA ILE A 201 7.05 7.13 -14.05
C ILE A 201 5.66 7.73 -14.20
N PRO A 202 5.26 8.68 -13.34
CA PRO A 202 3.96 9.30 -13.41
C PRO A 202 3.82 9.97 -14.78
N ASN A 203 2.72 9.68 -15.48
CA ASN A 203 2.39 10.33 -16.75
C ASN A 203 1.93 11.77 -16.45
N ARG A 204 2.88 12.64 -16.15
CA ARG A 204 2.60 14.04 -15.78
C ARG A 204 2.22 14.78 -17.05
N GLY A 205 0.92 14.98 -17.23
CA GLY A 205 0.38 15.69 -18.39
C GLY A 205 1.12 17.00 -18.69
N TYR A 206 1.73 17.06 -19.88
CA TYR A 206 2.14 18.19 -20.73
C TYR A 206 2.67 19.52 -20.15
N GLY A 207 2.92 19.66 -18.85
CA GLY A 207 3.42 20.89 -18.24
C GLY A 207 4.85 20.73 -17.75
N LYS A 208 5.84 21.05 -18.61
CA LYS A 208 7.25 21.36 -18.31
C LYS A 208 7.75 21.08 -16.88
N TRP A 209 8.08 19.84 -16.56
CA TRP A 209 9.03 19.53 -15.48
C TRP A 209 10.23 18.83 -16.09
N GLY A 210 11.40 19.06 -15.49
CA GLY A 210 12.73 18.82 -16.06
C GLY A 210 12.91 17.47 -16.76
N SER A 211 13.78 17.46 -17.75
CA SER A 211 14.21 16.26 -18.49
C SER A 211 14.30 15.06 -17.56
N VAL A 212 13.49 14.02 -17.84
CA VAL A 212 13.64 12.71 -17.19
C VAL A 212 15.08 12.29 -17.42
N ALA A 213 15.85 12.14 -16.35
CA ALA A 213 17.24 11.74 -16.49
C ALA A 213 17.28 10.36 -17.21
N PRO A 214 18.30 10.11 -18.03
CA PRO A 214 18.39 8.87 -18.78
C PRO A 214 18.45 7.67 -17.82
N PHE A 215 17.79 6.58 -18.18
CA PHE A 215 17.87 5.33 -17.43
C PHE A 215 19.30 4.78 -17.48
N ASN A 216 19.93 4.57 -16.32
CA ASN A 216 21.25 3.96 -16.23
C ASN A 216 21.13 2.42 -16.20
N GLU A 217 21.52 1.76 -17.29
CA GLU A 217 21.46 0.29 -17.41
C GLU A 217 22.45 -0.42 -16.47
N ASP A 218 23.58 0.21 -16.14
CA ASP A 218 24.62 -0.39 -15.29
C ASP A 218 24.10 -0.68 -13.88
N PHE A 219 23.17 0.14 -13.40
CA PHE A 219 22.54 -0.05 -12.08
C PHE A 219 21.63 -1.27 -12.02
N TRP A 220 21.25 -1.84 -13.16
CA TRP A 220 20.33 -2.97 -13.28
C TRP A 220 20.98 -4.17 -13.98
N SER A 221 22.29 -4.34 -13.82
CA SER A 221 22.99 -5.56 -14.23
C SER A 221 22.28 -6.82 -13.68
N GLY A 222 22.09 -7.81 -14.55
CA GLY A 222 21.30 -9.01 -14.25
C GLY A 222 19.79 -8.88 -14.49
N TYR A 223 19.31 -7.77 -15.07
CA TYR A 223 17.93 -7.61 -15.48
C TYR A 223 17.81 -7.25 -16.97
N LEU A 224 16.86 -7.87 -17.65
CA LEU A 224 16.42 -7.49 -18.98
C LEU A 224 15.37 -6.39 -18.88
N ARG A 225 15.64 -5.24 -19.51
CA ARG A 225 14.70 -4.13 -19.59
C ARG A 225 13.72 -4.31 -20.74
N SER A 226 12.44 -4.08 -20.44
CA SER A 226 11.37 -3.89 -21.42
C SER A 226 10.61 -2.62 -21.08
N SER A 227 10.29 -1.82 -22.10
CA SER A 227 9.33 -0.73 -21.93
C SER A 227 7.93 -1.32 -21.85
N TYR A 228 7.06 -0.67 -21.08
CA TYR A 228 5.63 -0.88 -21.21
C TYR A 228 4.93 0.46 -21.13
N LEU A 229 3.90 0.61 -21.94
CA LEU A 229 3.03 1.78 -21.95
C LEU A 229 1.74 1.37 -21.24
N ASN A 230 1.39 2.09 -20.17
CA ASN A 230 0.08 2.03 -19.55
C ASN A 230 -0.59 3.40 -19.76
N SER A 231 -1.93 3.46 -19.81
CA SER A 231 -2.68 4.72 -20.01
C SER A 231 -2.25 5.80 -19.01
N ASP A 232 -1.93 5.37 -17.79
CA ASP A 232 -1.70 6.27 -16.66
C ASP A 232 -0.20 6.45 -16.34
N TYR A 233 0.67 5.62 -16.93
CA TYR A 233 2.10 5.57 -16.60
C TYR A 233 2.96 5.12 -17.78
N ASP A 234 4.05 5.84 -18.00
CA ASP A 234 5.21 5.28 -18.70
C ASP A 234 6.05 4.50 -17.69
N GLY A 235 6.71 3.44 -18.14
CA GLY A 235 7.53 2.67 -17.21
C GLY A 235 8.45 1.65 -17.85
N TYR A 236 9.29 1.11 -16.97
CA TYR A 236 10.19 0.02 -17.29
C TYR A 236 9.82 -1.20 -16.48
N LYS A 237 9.69 -2.34 -17.15
CA LYS A 237 9.64 -3.65 -16.52
C LYS A 237 11.00 -4.29 -16.69
N LEU A 238 11.65 -4.54 -15.57
CA LEU A 238 12.94 -5.20 -15.46
C LEU A 238 12.69 -6.65 -15.08
N THR A 239 13.06 -7.59 -15.94
CA THR A 239 12.90 -9.03 -15.70
C THR A 239 14.25 -9.61 -15.31
N LYS A 240 14.35 -10.28 -14.16
CA LYS A 240 15.61 -10.87 -13.70
C LYS A 240 16.04 -11.99 -14.67
N LEU A 241 17.32 -12.00 -15.04
CA LEU A 241 17.93 -13.00 -15.93
C LEU A 241 18.21 -14.32 -15.22
#